data_AF-A0AAD5G126-F1
#
_entry.id   AF-A0AAD5G126-F1
#
_cell.length_a   1.000
_cell.length_b   1.000
_cell.length_c   1.000
_cell.angle_alpha   90.00
_cell.angle_beta   90.00
_cell.angle_gamma   90.00
#
_symmetry.space_group_name_H-M   'P 1'
#
loop_
_entity.id
_entity.type
_entity.pdbx_description
1 polymer ?
#
loop_
_entity_poly.entity_id
_entity_poly.type
_entity_poly.pdbx_seq_one_letter_code
_entity_poly.pdbx_strand_id
1 'polypeptide(L)'
;MSTIKAAYKQALKAVNIAFKNDLPILNAAKQQIKQQIYANQHLTNKTELDEAITKLNEVSKFLVQNIVQGELNDDGRYSLKFHDKTELGDNETIKQTKSEMGSLSGAKGSHEARRDVLISKALSYLLRHGAVKEKLTFNDQGYIPISQILSHQRLKSYKATRQDLERIVANNDKQRFKIDAESDLICATQGHSIKQIAGELQLMSRDELKNLHIYHGTYRKKLPLIKASGLSRMNRNHVHFTCDEYSTISGIRKSANCLIYVDVDRCIDKGLQFFKSDNNVILCPGDANGVIGWDLVEKVVDI
;
A
#
# COMPACT_ATOMS: atom_id res chain seq x y z
N MET A 1 6.63 -43.05 -18.81
CA MET A 1 6.05 -43.43 -17.50
C MET A 1 7.04 -43.43 -16.33
N SER A 2 8.30 -43.87 -16.50
CA SER A 2 9.32 -43.88 -15.43
C SER A 2 9.65 -42.47 -14.85
N THR A 3 9.73 -41.45 -15.71
CA THR A 3 10.10 -40.07 -15.36
C THR A 3 9.05 -39.33 -14.55
N ILE A 4 7.76 -39.47 -14.89
CA ILE A 4 6.64 -38.84 -14.16
C ILE A 4 6.58 -39.35 -12.71
N LYS A 5 6.68 -40.67 -12.53
CA LYS A 5 6.65 -41.30 -11.20
C LYS A 5 7.83 -40.85 -10.35
N ALA A 6 9.00 -40.62 -10.95
CA ALA A 6 10.16 -40.08 -10.26
C ALA A 6 9.93 -38.63 -9.82
N ALA A 7 9.45 -37.75 -10.71
CA ALA A 7 9.13 -36.35 -10.40
C ALA A 7 8.06 -36.22 -9.31
N TYR A 8 7.00 -37.05 -9.36
CA TYR A 8 5.99 -37.09 -8.31
C TYR A 8 6.55 -37.52 -6.94
N LYS A 9 7.37 -38.57 -6.90
CA LYS A 9 8.05 -38.99 -5.67
C LYS A 9 8.98 -37.92 -5.13
N GLN A 10 9.67 -37.20 -6.01
CA GLN A 10 10.56 -36.10 -5.63
C GLN A 10 9.77 -34.93 -5.03
N ALA A 11 8.63 -34.56 -5.61
CA ALA A 11 7.75 -33.52 -5.07
C ALA A 11 7.20 -33.89 -3.69
N LEU A 12 6.78 -35.14 -3.48
CA LEU A 12 6.34 -35.61 -2.16
C LEU A 12 7.47 -35.58 -1.13
N LYS A 13 8.70 -35.94 -1.52
CA LYS A 13 9.87 -35.83 -0.64
C LYS A 13 10.16 -34.36 -0.29
N ALA A 14 10.11 -33.46 -1.28
CA ALA A 14 10.32 -32.03 -1.08
C ALA A 14 9.30 -31.43 -0.09
N VAL A 15 8.02 -31.77 -0.24
CA VAL A 15 6.95 -31.35 0.67
C VAL A 15 7.17 -31.89 2.09
N ASN A 16 7.57 -33.14 2.25
CA ASN A 16 7.88 -33.71 3.57
C ASN A 16 9.08 -33.04 4.25
N ILE A 17 10.06 -32.57 3.46
CA ILE A 17 11.22 -31.82 3.97
C ILE A 17 10.78 -30.42 4.39
N ALA A 18 10.07 -29.70 3.51
CA ALA A 18 9.68 -28.31 3.72
C ALA A 18 8.65 -28.12 4.83
N PHE A 19 7.78 -29.11 5.08
CA PHE A 19 6.63 -28.99 6.00
C PHE A 19 6.56 -30.07 7.08
N LYS A 20 7.71 -30.65 7.47
CA LYS A 20 7.80 -31.87 8.32
C LYS A 20 6.92 -31.82 9.58
N ASN A 21 6.79 -30.65 10.22
CA ASN A 21 6.07 -30.48 11.48
C ASN A 21 4.78 -29.64 11.35
N ASP A 22 4.39 -29.27 10.14
CA ASP A 22 3.15 -28.54 9.87
C ASP A 22 2.16 -29.47 9.17
N LEU A 23 1.46 -30.29 9.95
CA LEU A 23 0.55 -31.31 9.43
C LEU A 23 -0.56 -30.72 8.52
N PRO A 24 -1.21 -29.60 8.86
CA PRO A 24 -2.18 -28.96 7.98
C PRO A 24 -1.58 -28.58 6.62
N ILE A 25 -0.46 -27.86 6.60
CA ILE A 25 0.16 -27.42 5.34
C ILE A 25 0.73 -28.62 4.57
N LEU A 26 1.34 -29.58 5.25
CA LEU A 26 1.87 -30.80 4.65
C LEU A 26 0.78 -31.58 3.91
N ASN A 27 -0.37 -31.76 4.55
CA ASN A 27 -1.50 -32.49 3.95
C ASN A 27 -2.11 -31.71 2.78
N ALA A 28 -2.30 -30.39 2.93
CA ALA A 28 -2.77 -29.53 1.85
C ALA A 28 -1.83 -29.56 0.64
N ALA A 29 -0.52 -29.48 0.86
CA ALA A 29 0.49 -29.53 -0.20
C ALA A 29 0.48 -30.90 -0.92
N LYS A 30 0.38 -32.01 -0.19
CA LYS A 30 0.24 -33.35 -0.79
C LYS A 30 -1.03 -33.46 -1.63
N GLN A 31 -2.15 -32.93 -1.15
CA GLN A 31 -3.41 -32.92 -1.88
C GLN A 31 -3.30 -32.09 -3.15
N GLN A 32 -2.66 -30.91 -3.09
CA GLN A 32 -2.47 -30.04 -4.25
C GLN A 32 -1.61 -30.72 -5.33
N ILE A 33 -0.49 -31.35 -4.97
CA ILE A 33 0.34 -32.11 -5.93
C ILE A 33 -0.50 -33.20 -6.58
N LYS A 34 -1.27 -33.95 -5.79
CA LYS A 34 -2.14 -35.02 -6.31
C LYS A 34 -3.18 -34.47 -7.29
N GLN A 35 -3.86 -33.38 -6.96
CA GLN A 35 -4.85 -32.73 -7.82
C GLN A 35 -4.23 -32.26 -9.15
N GLN A 36 -3.05 -31.65 -9.11
CA GLN A 36 -2.36 -31.17 -10.31
C GLN A 36 -1.90 -32.32 -11.22
N ILE A 37 -1.50 -33.46 -10.65
CA ILE A 37 -1.18 -34.65 -11.45
C ILE A 37 -2.41 -35.18 -12.18
N TYR A 38 -3.57 -35.26 -11.50
CA TYR A 38 -4.81 -35.70 -12.14
C TYR A 38 -5.32 -34.70 -13.18
N ALA A 39 -5.21 -33.40 -12.90
CA ALA A 39 -5.60 -32.36 -13.85
C ALA A 39 -4.82 -32.48 -15.17
N ASN A 40 -3.55 -32.87 -15.11
CA ASN A 40 -2.67 -33.04 -16.27
C ASN A 40 -2.64 -34.49 -16.81
N GLN A 41 -3.51 -35.39 -16.34
CA GLN A 41 -3.50 -36.80 -16.76
C GLN A 41 -3.89 -37.00 -18.24
N HIS A 42 -4.62 -36.03 -18.82
CA HIS A 42 -5.06 -36.03 -20.20
C HIS A 42 -3.97 -35.61 -21.21
N LEU A 43 -2.82 -35.10 -20.73
CA LEU A 43 -1.73 -34.67 -21.60
C LEU A 43 -1.11 -35.88 -22.32
N THR A 44 -1.18 -35.88 -23.64
CA THR A 44 -0.61 -36.93 -24.51
C THR A 44 0.55 -36.41 -25.37
N ASN A 45 0.68 -35.08 -25.49
CA ASN A 45 1.78 -34.43 -26.19
C ASN A 45 3.09 -34.53 -25.38
N LYS A 46 4.15 -35.02 -26.03
CA LYS A 46 5.46 -35.22 -25.39
C LYS A 46 6.08 -33.91 -24.88
N THR A 47 5.97 -32.82 -25.63
CA THR A 47 6.56 -31.53 -25.24
C THR A 47 5.89 -30.97 -23.99
N GLU A 48 4.56 -30.95 -23.96
CA GLU A 48 3.78 -30.48 -22.81
C GLU A 48 4.01 -31.34 -21.56
N LEU A 49 4.19 -32.65 -21.76
CA LEU A 49 4.51 -33.58 -20.67
C LEU A 49 5.89 -33.29 -20.08
N ASP A 50 6.90 -33.05 -20.93
CA ASP A 50 8.27 -32.74 -20.48
C ASP A 50 8.32 -31.36 -19.78
N GLU A 51 7.56 -30.37 -20.25
CA GLU A 51 7.38 -29.08 -19.59
C GLU A 51 6.73 -29.22 -18.20
N ALA A 52 5.67 -30.02 -18.09
CA ALA A 52 4.99 -30.26 -16.82
C ALA A 52 5.89 -30.99 -15.80
N ILE A 53 6.68 -31.97 -16.26
CA ILE A 53 7.67 -32.67 -15.43
C ILE A 53 8.76 -31.68 -14.96
N THR A 54 9.27 -30.84 -15.86
CA THR A 54 10.29 -29.83 -15.56
C THR A 54 9.78 -28.87 -14.49
N LYS A 55 8.57 -28.33 -14.68
CA LYS A 55 7.92 -27.44 -13.72
C LYS A 55 7.75 -28.10 -12.34
N LEU A 56 7.35 -29.37 -12.28
CA LEU A 56 7.21 -30.09 -11.01
C LEU A 56 8.55 -30.27 -10.29
N ASN A 57 9.62 -30.54 -11.03
CA ASN A 57 10.96 -30.64 -10.48
C ASN A 57 11.48 -29.29 -9.97
N GLU A 58 11.21 -28.20 -10.68
CA GLU A 58 11.55 -26.83 -10.24
C GLU A 58 10.82 -26.46 -8.95
N VAL A 59 9.51 -26.74 -8.86
CA VAL A 59 8.74 -26.56 -7.62
C VAL A 59 9.36 -27.38 -6.50
N SER A 60 9.71 -28.64 -6.75
CA SER A 60 10.34 -29.50 -5.74
C SER A 60 11.67 -28.93 -5.24
N LYS A 61 12.50 -28.40 -6.15
CA LYS A 61 13.77 -27.75 -5.83
C LYS A 61 13.52 -26.49 -4.99
N PHE A 62 12.57 -25.65 -5.39
CA PHE A 62 12.21 -24.44 -4.67
C PHE A 62 11.73 -24.73 -3.24
N LEU A 63 10.82 -25.70 -3.07
CA LEU A 63 10.30 -26.10 -1.76
C LEU A 63 11.42 -26.48 -0.79
N VAL A 64 12.44 -27.19 -1.26
CA VAL A 64 13.57 -27.59 -0.42
C VAL A 64 14.54 -26.43 -0.20
N GLN A 65 14.91 -25.70 -1.25
CA GLN A 65 15.98 -24.72 -1.14
C GLN A 65 15.54 -23.39 -0.51
N ASN A 66 14.28 -23.00 -0.68
CA ASN A 66 13.82 -21.63 -0.42
C ASN A 66 12.76 -21.52 0.68
N ILE A 67 12.16 -22.63 1.12
CA ILE A 67 11.16 -22.62 2.19
C ILE A 67 11.80 -23.07 3.49
N VAL A 68 11.60 -22.26 4.52
CA VAL A 68 12.07 -22.50 5.88
C VAL A 68 10.90 -22.31 6.83
N GLN A 69 10.72 -23.25 7.77
CA GLN A 69 9.66 -23.16 8.77
C GLN A 69 10.14 -22.39 9.99
N GLY A 70 9.30 -21.48 10.49
CA GLY A 70 9.48 -20.85 11.79
C GLY A 70 8.77 -21.65 12.87
N GLU A 71 9.46 -21.94 13.97
CA GLU A 71 8.89 -22.56 15.17
C GLU A 71 8.89 -21.54 16.32
N LEU A 72 7.75 -21.39 16.99
CA LEU A 72 7.65 -20.53 18.17
C LEU A 72 8.26 -21.27 19.36
N ASN A 73 9.32 -20.71 19.93
CA ASN A 73 9.96 -21.20 21.13
C ASN A 73 9.15 -20.81 22.38
N ASP A 74 9.43 -21.48 23.50
CA ASP A 74 8.83 -21.19 24.81
C ASP A 74 9.10 -19.77 25.33
N ASP A 75 10.14 -19.12 24.81
CA ASP A 75 10.51 -17.74 25.12
C ASP A 75 9.77 -16.68 24.28
N GLY A 76 8.84 -17.11 23.42
CA GLY A 76 8.06 -16.26 22.54
C GLY A 76 8.79 -15.79 21.27
N ARG A 77 10.00 -16.28 20.99
CA ARG A 77 10.76 -15.98 19.75
C ARG A 77 10.57 -17.09 18.72
N TYR A 78 10.65 -16.74 17.43
CA TYR A 78 10.63 -17.72 16.34
C TYR A 78 12.04 -18.15 15.96
N SER A 79 12.27 -19.47 15.88
CA SER A 79 13.48 -20.06 15.32
C SER A 79 13.22 -20.59 13.92
N LEU A 80 14.11 -20.29 12.97
CA LEU A 80 14.03 -20.79 11.60
C LEU A 80 14.72 -22.16 11.50
N LYS A 81 14.01 -23.17 10.98
CA LYS A 81 14.53 -24.53 10.78
C LYS A 81 15.19 -24.70 9.42
N PHE A 82 16.48 -24.37 9.35
CA PHE A 82 17.30 -24.69 8.18
C PHE A 82 17.59 -26.19 8.11
N HIS A 83 17.74 -26.72 6.90
CA HIS A 83 18.24 -28.07 6.65
C HIS A 83 19.40 -28.03 5.65
N ASP A 84 20.16 -29.10 5.50
CA ASP A 84 21.40 -29.14 4.70
C ASP A 84 21.25 -28.71 3.23
N LYS A 85 20.03 -28.85 2.68
CA LYS A 85 19.70 -28.46 1.30
C LYS A 85 19.10 -27.05 1.18
N THR A 86 18.96 -26.31 2.28
CA THR A 86 18.42 -24.95 2.27
C THR A 86 19.50 -24.05 1.70
N GLU A 87 19.16 -23.26 0.69
CA GLU A 87 20.10 -22.33 0.10
C GLU A 87 20.24 -21.13 1.04
N LEU A 88 21.38 -21.09 1.74
CA LEU A 88 21.80 -19.94 2.52
C LEU A 88 22.56 -19.02 1.57
N GLY A 89 21.89 -17.99 1.06
CA GLY A 89 22.55 -17.02 0.18
C GLY A 89 23.62 -16.23 0.94
N ASP A 90 24.83 -16.17 0.38
CA ASP A 90 25.83 -15.19 0.81
C ASP A 90 25.40 -13.78 0.39
N ASN A 91 25.59 -12.80 1.28
CA ASN A 91 25.17 -11.41 1.05
C ASN A 91 25.76 -10.79 -0.24
N GLU A 92 26.91 -11.30 -0.72
CA GLU A 92 27.54 -10.85 -1.97
C GLU A 92 26.89 -11.47 -3.23
N THR A 93 26.47 -12.73 -3.18
CA THR A 93 25.79 -13.43 -4.28
C THR A 93 24.40 -12.83 -4.56
N ILE A 94 23.72 -12.34 -3.51
CA ILE A 94 22.42 -11.63 -3.58
C ILE A 94 22.52 -10.28 -4.32
N LYS A 95 23.70 -9.65 -4.37
CA LYS A 95 23.90 -8.42 -5.15
C LYS A 95 24.02 -8.71 -6.64
N GLN A 96 24.61 -9.85 -7.03
CA GLN A 96 24.85 -10.22 -8.42
C GLN A 96 23.64 -10.92 -9.07
N THR A 97 22.93 -11.82 -8.38
CA THR A 97 21.75 -12.52 -8.94
C THR A 97 20.49 -11.65 -9.11
N LYS A 98 20.49 -10.44 -8.52
CA LYS A 98 19.38 -9.47 -8.66
C LYS A 98 19.18 -8.95 -10.10
N SER A 99 20.18 -9.09 -10.99
CA SER A 99 20.04 -8.68 -12.39
C SER A 99 19.36 -9.73 -13.27
N GLU A 100 19.45 -11.02 -12.95
CA GLU A 100 19.06 -12.10 -13.88
C GLU A 100 17.86 -12.94 -13.44
N MET A 101 17.48 -12.98 -12.16
CA MET A 101 16.30 -13.75 -11.72
C MET A 101 15.12 -12.84 -11.38
N GLY A 102 14.20 -12.73 -12.34
CA GLY A 102 12.85 -12.16 -12.14
C GLY A 102 12.11 -12.90 -11.03
N SER A 103 11.77 -12.18 -9.96
CA SER A 103 11.12 -12.74 -8.77
C SER A 103 9.67 -13.17 -9.06
N LEU A 104 9.38 -14.46 -8.89
CA LEU A 104 8.05 -15.09 -8.95
C LEU A 104 7.12 -14.77 -7.76
N SER A 105 7.46 -13.77 -6.94
CA SER A 105 6.58 -13.26 -5.88
C SER A 105 5.88 -11.99 -6.37
N GLY A 106 4.68 -12.13 -6.94
CA GLY A 106 3.69 -11.08 -7.21
C GLY A 106 4.22 -9.81 -7.88
N ALA A 107 4.13 -9.74 -9.21
CA ALA A 107 4.28 -8.53 -10.04
C ALA A 107 5.04 -7.38 -9.36
N LYS A 108 6.33 -7.60 -9.04
CA LYS A 108 7.18 -6.52 -8.54
C LYS A 108 7.44 -5.61 -9.73
N GLY A 109 6.86 -4.41 -9.69
CA GLY A 109 7.22 -3.35 -10.64
C GLY A 109 8.74 -3.21 -10.72
N SER A 110 9.21 -2.70 -11.86
CA SER A 110 10.62 -2.49 -12.16
C SER A 110 11.38 -1.87 -10.98
N HIS A 111 12.70 -2.04 -10.93
CA HIS A 111 13.57 -1.34 -9.97
C HIS A 111 13.24 0.18 -9.90
N GLU A 112 12.88 0.74 -11.04
CA GLU A 112 12.37 2.10 -11.18
C GLU A 112 11.05 2.33 -10.44
N ALA A 113 10.03 1.48 -10.61
CA ALA A 113 8.77 1.59 -9.88
C ALA A 113 8.97 1.51 -8.35
N ARG A 114 9.91 0.70 -7.87
CA ARG A 114 10.25 0.67 -6.44
C ARG A 114 10.93 1.96 -5.99
N ARG A 115 11.82 2.53 -6.82
CA ARG A 115 12.47 3.83 -6.56
C ARG A 115 11.45 4.95 -6.49
N ASP A 116 10.47 4.96 -7.38
CA ASP A 116 9.40 5.96 -7.41
C ASP A 116 8.55 5.93 -6.15
N VAL A 117 8.24 4.75 -5.64
CA VAL A 117 7.50 4.63 -4.37
C VAL A 117 8.29 5.28 -3.23
N LEU A 118 9.62 5.17 -3.22
CA LEU A 118 10.47 5.82 -2.21
C LEU A 118 10.52 7.34 -2.40
N ILE A 119 10.71 7.81 -3.63
CA ILE A 119 10.68 9.23 -3.99
C ILE A 119 9.31 9.84 -3.62
N SER A 120 8.22 9.20 -4.01
CA SER A 120 6.84 9.62 -3.71
C SER A 120 6.56 9.72 -2.21
N LYS A 121 7.10 8.80 -1.40
CA LYS A 121 7.03 8.88 0.07
C LYS A 121 7.84 10.06 0.62
N ALA A 122 9.04 10.29 0.09
CA ALA A 122 9.87 11.43 0.48
C ALA A 122 9.19 12.77 0.12
N LEU A 123 8.63 12.88 -1.09
CA LEU A 123 7.84 14.03 -1.53
C LEU A 123 6.63 14.26 -0.64
N SER A 124 5.86 13.19 -0.34
CA SER A 124 4.71 13.30 0.56
C SER A 124 5.11 13.86 1.93
N TYR A 125 6.24 13.43 2.48
CA TYR A 125 6.74 13.96 3.74
C TYR A 125 7.11 15.44 3.61
N LEU A 126 7.95 15.81 2.65
CA LEU A 126 8.44 17.18 2.50
C LEU A 126 7.30 18.17 2.25
N LEU A 127 6.44 17.86 1.29
CA LEU A 127 5.37 18.76 0.85
C LEU A 127 4.24 18.88 1.88
N ARG A 128 3.94 17.83 2.67
CA ARG A 128 2.80 17.84 3.60
C ARG A 128 3.16 18.17 5.04
N HIS A 129 4.38 17.84 5.46
CA HIS A 129 4.75 17.80 6.88
C HIS A 129 6.11 18.45 7.17
N GLY A 130 7.08 18.23 6.30
CA GLY A 130 8.49 18.47 6.56
C GLY A 130 8.99 19.87 6.18
N ALA A 131 8.28 20.62 5.32
CA ALA A 131 8.82 21.84 4.72
C ALA A 131 9.39 22.84 5.74
N VAL A 132 8.64 23.15 6.80
CA VAL A 132 9.11 24.06 7.87
C VAL A 132 10.34 23.49 8.60
N LYS A 133 10.29 22.20 8.98
CA LYS A 133 11.38 21.54 9.73
C LYS A 133 12.66 21.45 8.91
N GLU A 134 12.52 21.15 7.64
CA GLU A 134 13.62 20.96 6.68
C GLU A 134 14.02 22.30 6.02
N LYS A 135 13.47 23.43 6.49
CA LYS A 135 13.79 24.80 6.06
C LYS A 135 13.60 25.04 4.55
N LEU A 136 12.60 24.40 3.95
CA LEU A 136 12.21 24.63 2.57
C LEU A 136 11.34 25.89 2.48
N THR A 137 11.52 26.68 1.42
CA THR A 137 10.66 27.84 1.16
C THR A 137 9.43 27.40 0.40
N PHE A 138 8.26 27.87 0.81
CA PHE A 138 6.97 27.60 0.16
C PHE A 138 6.08 28.83 0.16
N ASN A 139 5.14 28.91 -0.78
CA ASN A 139 4.08 29.93 -0.78
C ASN A 139 2.87 29.49 0.08
N ASP A 140 1.88 30.36 0.22
CA ASP A 140 0.68 30.10 1.03
C ASP A 140 -0.16 28.89 0.55
N GLN A 141 0.02 28.53 -0.72
CA GLN A 141 -0.62 27.37 -1.36
C GLN A 141 0.20 26.07 -1.20
N GLY A 142 1.40 26.14 -0.61
CA GLY A 142 2.26 24.99 -0.34
C GLY A 142 3.16 24.56 -1.50
N TYR A 143 3.34 25.42 -2.51
CA TYR A 143 4.26 25.18 -3.62
C TYR A 143 5.69 25.44 -3.23
N ILE A 144 6.59 24.52 -3.59
CA ILE A 144 8.04 24.56 -3.34
C ILE A 144 8.79 24.51 -4.68
N PRO A 145 9.87 25.28 -4.87
CA PRO A 145 10.70 25.17 -6.07
C PRO A 145 11.23 23.76 -6.31
N ILE A 146 11.10 23.24 -7.54
CA ILE A 146 11.58 21.89 -7.90
C ILE A 146 13.08 21.77 -7.64
N SER A 147 13.84 22.82 -7.91
CA SER A 147 15.28 22.90 -7.63
C SER A 147 15.60 22.63 -6.15
N GLN A 148 14.85 23.21 -5.22
CA GLN A 148 15.01 22.95 -3.79
C GLN A 148 14.69 21.49 -3.43
N ILE A 149 13.59 20.95 -3.96
CA ILE A 149 13.18 19.56 -3.72
C ILE A 149 14.24 18.57 -4.20
N LEU A 150 14.76 18.74 -5.42
CA LEU A 150 15.80 17.88 -5.98
C LEU A 150 17.14 18.02 -5.25
N SER A 151 17.45 19.21 -4.73
CA SER A 151 18.66 19.44 -3.95
C SER A 151 18.62 18.85 -2.54
N HIS A 152 17.43 18.56 -2.02
CA HIS A 152 17.22 18.08 -0.66
C HIS A 152 17.77 16.66 -0.45
N GLN A 153 18.39 16.41 0.71
CA GLN A 153 19.13 15.17 1.00
C GLN A 153 18.30 13.89 0.78
N ARG A 154 17.01 13.90 1.14
CA ARG A 154 16.09 12.76 0.95
C ARG A 154 15.86 12.40 -0.53
N LEU A 155 15.90 13.37 -1.44
CA LEU A 155 15.69 13.14 -2.87
C LEU A 155 17.02 12.82 -3.54
N LYS A 156 18.09 13.51 -3.13
CA LYS A 156 19.48 13.18 -3.51
C LYS A 156 19.86 11.74 -3.21
N SER A 157 19.46 11.20 -2.05
CA SER A 157 19.75 9.80 -1.70
C SER A 157 19.14 8.78 -2.66
N TYR A 158 18.09 9.17 -3.39
CA TYR A 158 17.46 8.34 -4.42
C TYR A 158 17.88 8.71 -5.85
N LYS A 159 18.83 9.64 -6.00
CA LYS A 159 19.24 10.21 -7.31
C LYS A 159 18.04 10.69 -8.13
N ALA A 160 17.05 11.29 -7.45
CA ALA A 160 15.84 11.76 -8.10
C ALA A 160 16.17 12.84 -9.13
N THR A 161 15.57 12.74 -10.31
CA THR A 161 15.68 13.73 -11.39
C THR A 161 14.36 14.45 -11.61
N ARG A 162 14.36 15.51 -12.43
CA ARG A 162 13.12 16.18 -12.86
C ARG A 162 12.17 15.21 -13.54
N GLN A 163 12.69 14.37 -14.45
CA GLN A 163 11.91 13.35 -15.16
C GLN A 163 11.26 12.36 -14.19
N ASP A 164 11.93 12.02 -13.08
CA ASP A 164 11.31 11.19 -12.04
C ASP A 164 10.13 11.88 -11.36
N LEU A 165 10.24 13.18 -11.06
CA LEU A 165 9.14 13.93 -10.45
C LEU A 165 7.95 14.02 -11.40
N GLU A 166 8.18 14.37 -12.66
CA GLU A 166 7.15 14.43 -13.70
C GLU A 166 6.46 13.07 -13.87
N ARG A 167 7.24 11.98 -13.93
CA ARG A 167 6.73 10.62 -14.03
C ARG A 167 5.93 10.19 -12.79
N ILE A 168 6.38 10.56 -11.59
CA ILE A 168 5.67 10.26 -10.33
C ILE A 168 4.36 11.04 -10.22
N VAL A 169 4.33 12.28 -10.71
CA VAL A 169 3.12 13.11 -10.74
C VAL A 169 2.13 12.52 -11.74
N ALA A 170 2.59 12.19 -12.95
CA ALA A 170 1.75 11.62 -14.02
C ALA A 170 1.18 10.24 -13.65
N ASN A 171 1.98 9.36 -13.03
CA ASN A 171 1.59 7.99 -12.70
C ASN A 171 1.04 7.82 -11.28
N ASN A 172 0.67 8.91 -10.59
CA ASN A 172 0.10 8.80 -9.26
C ASN A 172 -1.39 8.47 -9.32
N ASP A 173 -1.77 7.23 -9.01
CA ASP A 173 -3.19 6.80 -8.95
C ASP A 173 -4.09 7.74 -8.10
N LYS A 174 -3.49 8.41 -7.11
CA LYS A 174 -4.21 9.30 -6.18
C LYS A 174 -4.00 10.79 -6.46
N GLN A 175 -3.32 11.13 -7.57
CA GLN A 175 -3.02 12.52 -7.97
C GLN A 175 -2.55 13.38 -6.78
N ARG A 176 -1.57 12.85 -6.03
CA ARG A 176 -1.14 13.42 -4.74
C ARG A 176 -0.38 14.73 -4.85
N PHE A 177 0.13 15.04 -6.03
CA PHE A 177 1.08 16.11 -6.30
C PHE A 177 0.67 16.84 -7.58
N LYS A 178 1.06 18.10 -7.67
CA LYS A 178 0.85 18.96 -8.83
C LYS A 178 2.15 19.69 -9.11
N ILE A 179 2.54 19.75 -10.38
CA ILE A 179 3.65 20.59 -10.86
C ILE A 179 3.03 21.78 -11.57
N ASP A 180 3.43 22.98 -11.17
CA ASP A 180 3.26 24.18 -11.97
C ASP A 180 4.49 24.32 -12.87
N ALA A 181 4.30 24.07 -14.17
CA ALA A 181 5.37 24.11 -15.15
C ALA A 181 5.83 25.54 -15.47
N GLU A 182 4.96 26.55 -15.32
CA GLU A 182 5.30 27.94 -15.62
C GLU A 182 6.20 28.51 -14.52
N SER A 183 5.85 28.28 -13.26
CA SER A 183 6.61 28.77 -12.10
C SER A 183 7.73 27.83 -11.63
N ASP A 184 7.85 26.64 -12.23
CA ASP A 184 8.76 25.56 -11.84
C ASP A 184 8.63 25.09 -10.38
N LEU A 185 7.38 24.95 -9.92
CA LEU A 185 7.04 24.62 -8.54
C LEU A 185 6.30 23.28 -8.42
N ILE A 186 6.40 22.64 -7.26
CA ILE A 186 5.66 21.42 -6.93
C ILE A 186 4.96 21.55 -5.57
N CYS A 187 3.72 21.08 -5.47
CA CYS A 187 2.95 21.05 -4.23
C CYS A 187 2.27 19.69 -4.02
N ALA A 188 1.74 19.47 -2.82
CA ALA A 188 0.79 18.38 -2.58
C ALA A 188 -0.65 18.89 -2.71
N THR A 189 -1.53 18.10 -3.31
CA THR A 189 -2.94 18.49 -3.53
C THR A 189 -3.78 18.50 -2.25
N GLN A 190 -3.37 17.73 -1.23
CA GLN A 190 -4.04 17.68 0.08
C GLN A 190 -3.15 17.07 1.16
N GLY A 191 -3.62 17.14 2.40
CA GLY A 191 -3.11 16.33 3.51
C GLY A 191 -2.00 17.00 4.32
N HIS A 192 -1.89 18.32 4.19
CA HIS A 192 -0.96 19.15 4.94
C HIS A 192 -1.22 19.07 6.46
N SER A 193 -0.13 19.06 7.23
CA SER A 193 -0.11 19.34 8.66
C SER A 193 0.54 20.68 8.99
N ILE A 194 1.11 21.36 7.99
CA ILE A 194 1.74 22.66 8.11
C ILE A 194 0.61 23.69 8.18
N LYS A 195 0.54 24.46 9.28
CA LYS A 195 -0.58 25.38 9.53
C LYS A 195 -0.58 26.61 8.62
N GLN A 196 0.59 27.00 8.12
CA GLN A 196 0.76 28.12 7.20
C GLN A 196 0.23 27.82 5.79
N ILE A 197 -0.02 26.55 5.45
CA ILE A 197 -0.48 26.16 4.12
C ILE A 197 -2.01 26.01 4.14
N ALA A 198 -2.69 26.91 3.42
CA ALA A 198 -4.14 26.82 3.19
C ALA A 198 -4.44 25.75 2.13
N GLY A 199 -3.67 25.75 1.05
CA GLY A 199 -3.88 24.91 -0.13
C GLY A 199 -5.05 25.36 -1.00
N GLU A 200 -5.10 24.84 -2.22
CA GLU A 200 -6.16 25.13 -3.19
C GLU A 200 -7.40 24.28 -2.88
N LEU A 201 -8.36 24.88 -2.17
CA LEU A 201 -9.57 24.21 -1.69
C LEU A 201 -10.82 24.96 -2.12
N GLN A 202 -11.76 24.25 -2.77
CA GLN A 202 -13.05 24.81 -3.18
C GLN A 202 -14.11 24.52 -2.11
N LEU A 203 -14.79 25.56 -1.61
CA LEU A 203 -15.92 25.38 -0.69
C LEU A 203 -17.08 24.65 -1.39
N MET A 204 -17.63 23.63 -0.74
CA MET A 204 -18.74 22.83 -1.28
C MET A 204 -20.09 23.32 -0.75
N SER A 205 -21.12 23.28 -1.61
CA SER A 205 -22.49 23.61 -1.21
C SER A 205 -23.17 22.46 -0.46
N ARG A 206 -24.24 22.80 0.28
CA ARG A 206 -25.06 21.82 1.02
C ARG A 206 -25.64 20.75 0.10
N ASP A 207 -26.18 21.15 -1.04
CA ASP A 207 -26.85 20.25 -1.98
C ASP A 207 -25.86 19.27 -2.62
N GLU A 208 -24.66 19.74 -2.98
CA GLU A 208 -23.59 18.86 -3.49
C GLU A 208 -23.22 17.80 -2.44
N LEU A 209 -22.96 18.20 -1.20
CA LEU A 209 -22.52 17.28 -0.14
C LEU A 209 -23.58 16.24 0.21
N LYS A 210 -24.86 16.64 0.24
CA LYS A 210 -25.98 15.76 0.57
C LYS A 210 -26.13 14.63 -0.44
N ASN A 211 -25.94 14.92 -1.72
CA ASN A 211 -26.01 13.93 -2.80
C ASN A 211 -24.84 12.93 -2.77
N LEU A 212 -23.70 13.31 -2.19
CA LEU A 212 -22.48 12.48 -2.21
C LEU A 212 -22.43 11.43 -1.09
N HIS A 213 -23.28 11.51 -0.07
CA HIS A 213 -23.27 10.58 1.08
C HIS A 213 -21.86 10.32 1.64
N ILE A 214 -21.19 11.39 2.07
CA ILE A 214 -19.77 11.34 2.43
C ILE A 214 -19.48 10.47 3.65
N TYR A 215 -18.34 9.77 3.64
CA TYR A 215 -17.91 8.89 4.72
C TYR A 215 -16.42 8.93 5.00
N HIS A 216 -16.08 8.59 6.25
CA HIS A 216 -14.72 8.42 6.74
C HIS A 216 -14.42 6.94 7.03
N GLY A 217 -13.41 6.40 6.37
CA GLY A 217 -12.93 5.03 6.64
C GLY A 217 -12.00 4.96 7.85
N THR A 218 -12.33 4.10 8.81
CA THR A 218 -11.56 3.88 10.04
C THR A 218 -11.50 2.40 10.42
N TYR A 219 -11.01 2.11 11.62
CA TYR A 219 -10.96 0.76 12.18
C TYR A 219 -12.00 0.61 13.28
N ARG A 220 -12.73 -0.51 13.29
CA ARG A 220 -13.78 -0.83 14.29
C ARG A 220 -13.33 -0.64 15.74
N LYS A 221 -12.08 -1.03 16.03
CA LYS A 221 -11.44 -0.89 17.35
C LYS A 221 -11.25 0.56 17.81
N LYS A 222 -11.33 1.54 16.89
CA LYS A 222 -11.21 2.97 17.19
C LYS A 222 -12.56 3.63 17.46
N LEU A 223 -13.68 2.95 17.19
CA LEU A 223 -15.01 3.53 17.43
C LEU A 223 -15.25 3.96 18.90
N PRO A 224 -14.84 3.22 19.94
CA PRO A 224 -15.05 3.69 21.32
C PRO A 224 -14.37 5.04 21.58
N LEU A 225 -13.17 5.23 21.05
CA LEU A 225 -12.45 6.50 21.15
C LEU A 225 -13.16 7.60 20.36
N ILE A 226 -13.53 7.33 19.09
CA ILE A 226 -14.21 8.31 18.23
C ILE A 226 -15.59 8.69 18.78
N LYS A 227 -16.30 7.78 19.44
CA LYS A 227 -17.55 8.07 20.16
C LYS A 227 -17.34 9.06 21.30
N ALA A 228 -16.25 8.93 22.04
CA ALA A 228 -15.93 9.80 23.17
C ALA A 228 -15.36 11.16 22.73
N SER A 229 -14.52 11.18 21.70
CA SER A 229 -13.76 12.37 21.30
C SER A 229 -14.23 13.05 20.01
N GLY A 230 -15.19 12.46 19.29
CA GLY A 230 -15.52 12.85 17.92
C GLY A 230 -14.46 12.44 16.89
N LEU A 231 -14.75 12.73 15.62
CA LEU A 231 -13.83 12.58 14.49
C LEU A 231 -12.86 13.77 14.46
N SER A 232 -11.62 13.55 14.87
CA SER A 232 -10.58 14.58 14.91
C SER A 232 -9.71 14.58 13.65
N ARG A 233 -9.32 15.79 13.19
CA ARG A 233 -8.28 15.98 12.16
C ARG A 233 -6.89 15.51 12.61
N MET A 234 -6.71 15.23 13.91
CA MET A 234 -5.43 14.88 14.54
C MET A 234 -4.36 15.94 14.19
N ASN A 235 -3.20 15.51 13.71
CA ASN A 235 -2.11 16.41 13.31
C ASN A 235 -2.33 17.07 11.94
N ARG A 236 -3.37 16.71 11.18
CA ARG A 236 -3.63 17.31 9.86
C ARG A 236 -4.40 18.62 9.99
N ASN A 237 -4.54 19.33 8.88
CA ASN A 237 -5.37 20.54 8.82
C ASN A 237 -6.88 20.21 8.77
N HIS A 238 -7.25 19.05 8.22
CA HIS A 238 -8.65 18.64 7.99
C HIS A 238 -8.87 17.15 8.31
N VAL A 239 -10.12 16.81 8.65
CA VAL A 239 -10.68 15.46 8.57
C VAL A 239 -10.95 15.13 7.11
N HIS A 240 -10.55 13.94 6.68
CA HIS A 240 -10.67 13.47 5.30
C HIS A 240 -11.89 12.60 5.12
N PHE A 241 -12.69 12.91 4.12
CA PHE A 241 -13.85 12.16 3.67
C PHE A 241 -13.69 11.73 2.21
N THR A 242 -14.42 10.69 1.85
CA THR A 242 -14.61 10.22 0.47
C THR A 242 -16.10 9.98 0.27
N CYS A 243 -16.50 9.78 -0.98
CA CYS A 243 -17.81 9.26 -1.37
C CYS A 243 -17.61 8.13 -2.37
N ASP A 244 -18.68 7.45 -2.75
CA ASP A 244 -18.60 6.36 -3.74
C ASP A 244 -18.13 6.85 -5.10
N GLU A 245 -18.59 8.04 -5.51
CA GLU A 245 -18.23 8.68 -6.78
C GLU A 245 -16.72 8.97 -6.89
N TYR A 246 -16.08 9.40 -5.80
CA TYR A 246 -14.66 9.79 -5.78
C TYR A 246 -13.74 8.73 -5.16
N SER A 247 -14.29 7.58 -4.76
CA SER A 247 -13.59 6.54 -3.97
C SER A 247 -12.36 5.97 -4.68
N THR A 248 -12.30 6.01 -6.01
CA THR A 248 -11.15 5.54 -6.79
C THR A 248 -9.87 6.35 -6.49
N ILE A 249 -10.00 7.67 -6.31
CA ILE A 249 -8.90 8.59 -6.06
C ILE A 249 -8.77 8.89 -4.55
N SER A 250 -9.89 9.25 -3.92
CA SER A 250 -9.97 9.69 -2.52
C SER A 250 -10.24 8.58 -1.50
N GLY A 251 -10.20 7.32 -1.95
CA GLY A 251 -10.65 6.17 -1.17
C GLY A 251 -9.91 5.91 0.14
N ILE A 252 -10.58 5.11 0.96
CA ILE A 252 -10.15 4.66 2.28
C ILE A 252 -8.94 3.71 2.18
N ARG A 253 -8.29 3.46 3.32
CA ARG A 253 -7.21 2.46 3.38
C ARG A 253 -7.83 1.07 3.15
N LYS A 254 -7.16 0.20 2.39
CA LYS A 254 -7.58 -1.21 2.18
C LYS A 254 -7.80 -2.00 3.48
N SER A 255 -7.13 -1.60 4.55
CA SER A 255 -7.26 -2.22 5.87
C SER A 255 -8.39 -1.65 6.73
N ALA A 256 -9.05 -0.58 6.29
CA ALA A 256 -10.20 -0.02 7.00
C ALA A 256 -11.34 -1.04 6.95
N ASN A 257 -12.03 -1.21 8.06
CA ASN A 257 -13.09 -2.21 8.23
C ASN A 257 -14.37 -1.60 8.83
N CYS A 258 -14.48 -0.26 8.74
CA CYS A 258 -15.56 0.51 9.32
C CYS A 258 -15.65 1.87 8.60
N LEU A 259 -16.86 2.28 8.24
CA LEU A 259 -17.21 3.55 7.63
C LEU A 259 -18.07 4.36 8.59
N ILE A 260 -17.77 5.65 8.71
CA ILE A 260 -18.56 6.61 9.48
C ILE A 260 -19.13 7.65 8.52
N TYR A 261 -20.45 7.68 8.39
CA TYR A 261 -21.19 8.69 7.62
C TYR A 261 -21.58 9.84 8.54
N VAL A 262 -21.50 11.07 8.04
CA VAL A 262 -21.86 12.28 8.79
C VAL A 262 -23.15 12.89 8.25
N ASP A 263 -23.98 13.40 9.16
CA ASP A 263 -25.17 14.18 8.82
C ASP A 263 -24.71 15.57 8.36
N VAL A 264 -24.64 15.74 7.04
CA VAL A 264 -24.17 16.96 6.39
C VAL A 264 -25.02 18.17 6.79
N ASP A 265 -26.34 18.00 6.85
CA ASP A 265 -27.26 19.09 7.18
C ASP A 265 -26.96 19.63 8.58
N ARG A 266 -26.86 18.73 9.58
CA ARG A 266 -26.50 19.11 10.94
C ARG A 266 -25.08 19.67 11.05
N CYS A 267 -24.13 19.15 10.28
CA CYS A 267 -22.76 19.68 10.26
C CYS A 267 -22.75 21.15 9.82
N ILE A 268 -23.44 21.47 8.72
CA ILE A 268 -23.50 22.82 8.17
C ILE A 268 -24.31 23.74 9.10
N ASP A 269 -25.39 23.26 9.70
CA ASP A 269 -26.19 24.03 10.68
C ASP A 269 -25.35 24.40 11.92
N LYS A 270 -24.39 23.55 12.30
CA LYS A 270 -23.40 23.85 13.35
C LYS A 270 -22.22 24.71 12.87
N GLY A 271 -22.25 25.19 11.63
CA GLY A 271 -21.21 26.06 11.05
C GLY A 271 -19.97 25.31 10.55
N LEU A 272 -20.01 23.99 10.42
CA LEU A 272 -18.90 23.25 9.80
C LEU A 272 -18.91 23.45 8.29
N GLN A 273 -17.72 23.66 7.74
CA GLN A 273 -17.51 23.83 6.30
C GLN A 273 -16.84 22.59 5.71
N PHE A 274 -17.17 22.29 4.46
CA PHE A 274 -16.54 21.22 3.70
C PHE A 274 -15.97 21.79 2.42
N PHE A 275 -14.81 21.26 2.05
CA PHE A 275 -14.06 21.68 0.89
C PHE A 275 -13.74 20.47 0.01
N LYS A 276 -13.60 20.71 -1.29
CA LYS A 276 -13.09 19.75 -2.26
C LYS A 276 -11.68 20.18 -2.68
N SER A 277 -10.73 19.25 -2.65
CA SER A 277 -9.40 19.44 -3.27
C SER A 277 -9.42 19.11 -4.76
N ASP A 278 -8.36 19.51 -5.48
CA ASP A 278 -8.17 19.20 -6.91
C ASP A 278 -8.29 17.70 -7.25
N ASN A 279 -7.94 16.80 -6.30
CA ASN A 279 -8.07 15.35 -6.47
C ASN A 279 -9.35 14.77 -5.86
N ASN A 280 -10.41 15.58 -5.77
CA ASN A 280 -11.75 15.20 -5.32
C ASN A 280 -11.80 14.60 -3.90
N VAL A 281 -10.86 14.96 -3.04
CA VAL A 281 -10.92 14.59 -1.63
C VAL A 281 -11.74 15.63 -0.88
N ILE A 282 -12.71 15.16 -0.09
CA ILE A 282 -13.58 16.02 0.70
C ILE A 282 -12.94 16.25 2.06
N LEU A 283 -12.88 17.51 2.50
CA LEU A 283 -12.08 17.96 3.63
C LEU A 283 -12.92 18.84 4.55
N CYS A 284 -12.90 18.57 5.85
CA CYS A 284 -13.55 19.42 6.83
C CYS A 284 -12.55 19.79 7.93
N PRO A 285 -12.37 21.08 8.29
CA PRO A 285 -11.43 21.47 9.33
C PRO A 285 -11.88 20.99 10.72
N GLY A 286 -13.17 20.70 10.88
CA GLY A 286 -13.82 20.47 12.17
C GLY A 286 -14.22 21.79 12.83
N ASP A 287 -14.66 21.70 14.07
CA ASP A 287 -14.96 22.85 14.94
C ASP A 287 -13.67 23.61 15.34
N ALA A 288 -13.78 24.52 16.31
CA ALA A 288 -12.63 25.26 16.86
C ALA A 288 -11.52 24.34 17.40
N ASN A 289 -11.84 23.11 17.80
CA ASN A 289 -10.90 22.09 18.28
C ASN A 289 -10.42 21.16 17.17
N GLY A 290 -10.92 21.33 15.93
CA GLY A 290 -10.64 20.47 14.79
C GLY A 290 -11.33 19.11 14.88
N VAL A 291 -12.52 19.08 15.48
CA VAL A 291 -13.30 17.87 15.74
C VAL A 291 -14.68 17.99 15.09
N ILE A 292 -15.19 16.87 14.58
CA ILE A 292 -16.59 16.68 14.21
C ILE A 292 -17.22 15.82 15.30
N GLY A 293 -18.18 16.39 16.03
CA GLY A 293 -18.82 15.75 17.18
C GLY A 293 -19.51 14.44 16.82
N TRP A 294 -19.56 13.50 17.78
CA TRP A 294 -20.23 12.21 17.55
C TRP A 294 -21.73 12.35 17.30
N ASP A 295 -22.35 13.40 17.83
CA ASP A 295 -23.76 13.73 17.62
C ASP A 295 -24.09 14.14 16.16
N LEU A 296 -23.07 14.38 15.34
CA LEU A 296 -23.17 14.65 13.91
C LEU A 296 -22.96 13.41 13.03
N VAL A 297 -22.75 12.24 13.63
CA VAL A 297 -22.64 10.96 12.90
C VAL A 297 -24.04 10.47 12.54
N GLU A 298 -24.29 10.24 11.26
CA GLU A 298 -25.56 9.71 10.76
C GLU A 298 -25.64 8.20 11.01
N LYS A 299 -24.61 7.46 10.57
CA LYS A 299 -24.55 6.00 10.70
C LYS A 299 -23.13 5.47 10.61
N VAL A 300 -22.97 4.23 11.06
CA VAL A 300 -21.72 3.47 10.98
C VAL A 300 -21.98 2.15 10.27
N VAL A 301 -21.10 1.80 9.34
CA VAL A 301 -21.21 0.57 8.53
C VAL A 301 -19.90 -0.21 8.62
N ASP A 302 -19.97 -1.50 8.94
CA ASP A 302 -18.80 -2.39 8.90
C ASP A 302 -18.60 -2.90 7.46
N ILE A 303 -17.33 -3.03 7.03
CA ILE A 303 -16.93 -3.44 5.67
C ILE A 303 -15.80 -4.48 5.71
#